data_AF-A0AB36SNQ2-F1
#
_entry.id   AF-A0AB36SNQ2-F1
#
_cell.length_a   1.000
_cell.length_b   1.000
_cell.length_c   1.000
_cell.angle_alpha   90.00
_cell.angle_beta   90.00
_cell.angle_gamma   90.00
#
_symmetry.space_group_name_H-M   'P 1'
#
loop_
_entity.id
_entity.type
_entity.pdbx_description
1 polymer ?
#
loop_
_entity_poly.entity_id
_entity_poly.type
_entity_poly.pdbx_seq_one_letter_code
_entity_poly.pdbx_strand_id
1 'polypeptide(L)'
;MLYVIKISFHTNGEEEVVEYYNGNCSYNESSSDKFLMSNYSITLSCNRKGDRDLEDAINNFNSTFNKQITKVIAYLVGTIGILPEINKIVISKHDKNNEILDEFIAEKVIQPLEGHKLSEELILDKDKMISLLNEDDKSRSLLIATTYWLKGVTADLAGDSFDKLWKSFNTLYSYISKKDHEFDKLVFIKGFIWDKKELFSKSCEIFEEYTKEKIRELRWREMILNDYETKKQTKAFAEFIKRYDDYRLNEVFKEILPYRKKFLEEEGLYDEVLNIIEERIQLKQKHNEQILTFHIVKYAYFLRNKYFHAEKLDSTFYLIKNNEIKELKSINYIFSTFLKELLECNSKY
;
A
#
# COMPACT_ATOMS: atom_id res chain seq x y z
N MET A 1 -25.07 22.99 14.34
CA MET A 1 -26.03 21.90 14.57
C MET A 1 -25.23 20.65 14.79
N LEU A 2 -25.61 19.86 15.79
CA LEU A 2 -24.91 18.64 16.17
C LEU A 2 -25.55 17.47 15.43
N TYR A 3 -24.71 16.63 14.84
CA TYR A 3 -25.09 15.37 14.23
C TYR A 3 -24.29 14.27 14.93
N VAL A 4 -24.94 13.17 15.31
CA VAL A 4 -24.27 12.01 15.88
C VAL A 4 -24.45 10.86 14.93
N ILE A 5 -23.34 10.31 14.44
CA ILE A 5 -23.33 9.09 13.63
C ILE A 5 -22.90 7.94 14.52
N LYS A 6 -23.72 6.92 14.64
CA LYS A 6 -23.43 5.69 15.36
C LYS A 6 -23.49 4.50 14.43
N ILE A 7 -22.35 3.83 14.24
CA ILE A 7 -22.24 2.56 13.54
C ILE A 7 -22.21 1.48 14.61
N SER A 8 -23.26 0.67 14.71
CA SER A 8 -23.37 -0.41 15.70
C SER A 8 -22.95 -1.73 15.08
N PHE A 9 -22.13 -2.50 15.79
CA PHE A 9 -21.71 -3.83 15.36
C PHE A 9 -22.61 -4.92 15.95
N HIS A 10 -22.70 -6.07 15.27
CA HIS A 10 -23.27 -7.28 15.82
C HIS A 10 -22.38 -7.83 16.93
N THR A 11 -22.99 -8.21 18.04
CA THR A 11 -22.28 -8.70 19.23
C THR A 11 -22.86 -10.01 19.69
N ASN A 12 -22.00 -11.00 19.94
CA ASN A 12 -22.41 -12.36 20.31
C ASN A 12 -22.63 -12.57 21.82
N GLY A 13 -22.69 -11.49 22.62
CA GLY A 13 -22.97 -11.56 24.06
C GLY A 13 -22.72 -10.26 24.82
N GLU A 14 -22.85 -10.35 26.14
CA GLU A 14 -22.48 -9.31 27.13
C GLU A 14 -20.97 -9.38 27.41
N GLU A 15 -20.15 -8.91 26.47
CA GLU A 15 -18.74 -8.63 26.72
C GLU A 15 -18.57 -7.27 27.42
N GLU A 16 -17.45 -7.09 28.12
CA GLU A 16 -17.10 -5.75 28.61
C GLU A 16 -16.84 -4.80 27.44
N VAL A 17 -17.21 -3.53 27.61
CA VAL A 17 -16.93 -2.49 26.61
C VAL A 17 -15.44 -2.21 26.61
N VAL A 18 -14.77 -2.53 25.50
CA VAL A 18 -13.36 -2.22 25.27
C VAL A 18 -13.27 -0.98 24.38
N GLU A 19 -12.74 0.12 24.93
CA GLU A 19 -12.46 1.33 24.15
C GLU A 19 -11.16 1.13 23.35
N TYR A 20 -11.27 1.27 22.03
CA TYR A 20 -10.12 1.19 21.13
C TYR A 20 -9.52 2.56 20.81
N TYR A 21 -10.34 3.60 20.77
CA TYR A 21 -9.90 4.96 20.50
C TYR A 21 -10.91 6.00 20.99
N ASN A 22 -10.41 7.12 21.52
CA ASN A 22 -11.20 8.28 21.92
C ASN A 22 -10.39 9.55 21.63
N GLY A 23 -10.82 10.31 20.63
CA GLY A 23 -10.08 11.46 20.16
C GLY A 23 -10.84 12.26 19.11
N ASN A 24 -10.11 12.87 18.19
CA ASN A 24 -10.65 13.77 17.18
C ASN A 24 -10.37 13.23 15.77
N CYS A 25 -11.31 13.43 14.86
CA CYS A 25 -11.14 13.22 13.44
C CYS A 25 -11.37 14.55 12.71
N SER A 26 -10.34 15.08 12.06
CA SER A 26 -10.41 16.40 11.42
C SER A 26 -11.13 16.30 10.08
N TYR A 27 -12.02 17.26 9.80
CA TYR A 27 -12.74 17.37 8.52
C TYR A 27 -12.39 18.64 7.74
N ASN A 28 -11.66 19.57 8.36
CA ASN A 28 -10.90 20.64 7.72
C ASN A 28 -9.72 21.04 8.63
N GLU A 29 -8.86 21.95 8.17
CA GLU A 29 -7.66 22.41 8.90
C GLU A 29 -7.94 22.98 10.30
N SER A 30 -9.16 23.48 10.56
CA SER A 30 -9.54 24.20 11.77
C SER A 30 -10.64 23.51 12.59
N SER A 31 -11.16 22.37 12.13
CA SER A 31 -12.31 21.74 12.75
C SER A 31 -12.24 20.22 12.71
N SER A 32 -12.67 19.62 13.82
CA SER A 32 -12.74 18.18 13.99
C SER A 32 -14.07 17.73 14.57
N ASP A 33 -14.36 16.47 14.33
CA ASP A 33 -15.44 15.72 14.95
C ASP A 33 -14.87 14.86 16.08
N LYS A 34 -15.65 14.68 17.15
CA LYS A 34 -15.28 13.76 18.22
C LYS A 34 -15.47 12.34 17.72
N PHE A 35 -14.45 11.51 17.84
CA PHE A 35 -14.43 10.12 17.40
C PHE A 35 -14.21 9.19 18.59
N LEU A 36 -15.16 8.28 18.81
CA LEU A 36 -15.08 7.20 19.77
C LEU A 36 -15.22 5.86 19.05
N MET A 37 -14.39 4.89 19.42
CA MET A 37 -14.36 3.55 18.85
C MET A 37 -14.27 2.51 19.96
N SER A 38 -15.12 1.49 19.90
CA SER A 38 -15.12 0.34 20.80
C SER A 38 -15.41 -0.96 20.06
N ASN A 39 -15.35 -2.09 20.76
CA ASN A 39 -15.81 -3.39 20.26
C ASN A 39 -17.30 -3.43 19.86
N TYR A 40 -18.10 -2.48 20.34
CA TYR A 40 -19.55 -2.41 20.08
C TYR A 40 -19.93 -1.42 18.98
N SER A 41 -19.15 -0.36 18.79
CA SER A 41 -19.55 0.71 17.88
C SER A 41 -18.43 1.67 17.48
N ILE A 42 -18.67 2.40 16.40
CA ILE A 42 -18.04 3.69 16.12
C ILE A 42 -19.07 4.79 16.36
N THR A 43 -18.67 5.85 17.06
CA THR A 43 -19.48 7.06 17.23
C THR A 43 -18.71 8.29 16.77
N LEU A 44 -19.31 9.08 15.89
CA LEU A 44 -18.83 10.40 15.47
C LEU A 44 -19.81 11.49 15.93
N SER A 45 -19.32 12.49 16.65
CA SER A 45 -20.10 13.68 17.01
C SER A 45 -19.64 14.87 16.17
N CYS A 46 -20.47 15.26 15.22
CA CYS A 46 -20.16 16.16 14.13
C CYS A 46 -20.88 17.49 14.27
N ASN A 47 -20.13 18.60 14.35
CA ASN A 47 -20.70 19.94 14.35
C ASN A 47 -20.64 20.54 12.95
N ARG A 48 -21.81 20.89 12.38
CA ARG A 48 -21.89 21.51 11.06
C ARG A 48 -22.67 22.83 11.08
N LYS A 49 -22.28 23.73 10.17
CA LYS A 49 -23.03 24.93 9.83
C LYS A 49 -24.12 24.58 8.82
N GLY A 50 -25.33 25.06 9.09
CA GLY A 50 -26.51 24.80 8.27
C GLY A 50 -27.13 23.43 8.56
N ASP A 51 -28.37 23.30 8.11
CA ASP A 51 -29.08 22.03 8.12
C ASP A 51 -28.59 21.12 6.98
N ARG A 52 -28.71 19.82 7.17
CA ARG A 52 -28.24 18.78 6.26
C ARG A 52 -29.30 17.69 6.18
N ASP A 53 -29.56 17.26 4.96
CA ASP A 53 -30.34 16.07 4.71
C ASP A 53 -29.57 14.84 5.23
N LEU A 54 -30.22 14.04 6.07
CA LEU A 54 -29.58 12.93 6.78
C LEU A 54 -29.29 11.74 5.87
N GLU A 55 -30.10 11.52 4.84
CA GLU A 55 -29.92 10.45 3.88
C GLU A 55 -28.76 10.79 2.91
N ASP A 56 -28.75 12.00 2.34
CA ASP A 56 -27.66 12.49 1.49
C ASP A 56 -26.34 12.55 2.25
N ALA A 57 -26.36 12.88 3.55
CA ALA A 57 -25.17 12.87 4.39
C ALA A 57 -24.43 11.52 4.35
N ILE A 58 -25.13 10.40 4.26
CA ILE A 58 -24.52 9.06 4.20
C ILE A 58 -24.28 8.63 2.76
N ASN A 59 -25.26 8.78 1.87
CA ASN A 59 -25.24 8.23 0.52
C ASN A 59 -24.33 9.00 -0.44
N ASN A 60 -24.08 10.29 -0.18
CA ASN A 60 -23.19 11.10 -0.99
C ASN A 60 -21.73 10.88 -0.59
N PHE A 61 -20.97 10.21 -1.45
CA PHE A 61 -19.54 9.95 -1.26
C PHE A 61 -18.71 11.24 -1.04
N ASN A 62 -19.15 12.38 -1.59
CA ASN A 62 -18.45 13.65 -1.43
C ASN A 62 -18.79 14.37 -0.14
N SER A 63 -19.80 13.91 0.62
CA SER A 63 -20.21 14.53 1.87
C SER A 63 -19.07 14.50 2.89
N THR A 64 -19.04 15.50 3.78
CA THR A 64 -18.06 15.49 4.88
C THR A 64 -18.29 14.31 5.82
N PHE A 65 -19.52 13.83 5.96
CA PHE A 65 -19.84 12.73 6.85
C PHE A 65 -19.32 11.39 6.30
N ASN A 66 -19.56 11.11 5.02
CA ASN A 66 -19.08 9.89 4.37
C ASN A 66 -17.55 9.81 4.38
N LYS A 67 -16.87 10.93 4.15
CA LYS A 67 -15.40 11.03 4.27
C LYS A 67 -14.90 10.70 5.69
N GLN A 68 -15.57 11.22 6.72
CA GLN A 68 -15.22 10.93 8.12
C GLN A 68 -15.47 9.45 8.46
N ILE A 69 -16.61 8.89 8.04
CA ILE A 69 -16.92 7.46 8.17
C ILE A 69 -15.82 6.61 7.50
N THR A 70 -15.41 6.96 6.29
CA THR A 70 -14.35 6.24 5.56
C THR A 70 -13.02 6.28 6.33
N LYS A 71 -12.64 7.43 6.91
CA LYS A 71 -11.42 7.54 7.74
C LYS A 71 -11.46 6.61 8.93
N VAL A 72 -12.54 6.66 9.70
CA VAL A 72 -12.63 5.88 10.95
C VAL A 72 -12.77 4.39 10.69
N ILE A 73 -13.41 3.98 9.58
CA ILE A 73 -13.42 2.58 9.14
C ILE A 73 -12.02 2.14 8.70
N ALA A 74 -11.31 2.94 7.90
CA ALA A 74 -9.94 2.60 7.48
C ALA A 74 -8.99 2.50 8.69
N TYR A 75 -9.12 3.41 9.66
CA TYR A 75 -8.39 3.36 10.92
C TYR A 75 -8.74 2.09 11.72
N LEU A 76 -10.02 1.82 11.98
CA LEU A 76 -10.49 0.63 12.70
C LEU A 76 -9.89 -0.65 12.10
N VAL A 77 -10.13 -0.87 10.80
CA VAL A 77 -9.70 -2.12 10.15
C VAL A 77 -8.18 -2.22 10.12
N GLY A 78 -7.50 -1.10 9.87
CA GLY A 78 -6.04 -1.06 9.88
C GLY A 78 -5.44 -1.44 11.24
N THR A 79 -6.01 -0.95 12.34
CA THR A 79 -5.41 -1.07 13.68
C THR A 79 -5.95 -2.23 14.52
N ILE A 80 -7.16 -2.72 14.20
CA ILE A 80 -7.78 -3.88 14.89
C ILE A 80 -7.71 -5.14 14.02
N GLY A 81 -7.56 -5.00 12.71
CA GLY A 81 -7.40 -6.10 11.78
C GLY A 81 -8.71 -6.72 11.28
N ILE A 82 -9.86 -6.19 11.65
CA ILE A 82 -11.16 -6.66 11.16
C ILE A 82 -12.20 -5.53 11.19
N LEU A 83 -13.15 -5.56 10.26
CA LEU A 83 -14.41 -4.83 10.38
C LEU A 83 -15.46 -5.78 10.96
N PRO A 84 -15.91 -5.59 12.22
CA PRO A 84 -17.03 -6.36 12.75
C PRO A 84 -18.29 -6.12 11.92
N GLU A 85 -19.16 -7.13 11.85
CA GLU A 85 -20.40 -7.06 11.08
C GLU A 85 -21.25 -5.88 11.58
N ILE A 86 -21.56 -4.93 10.68
CA ILE A 86 -22.37 -3.76 10.96
C ILE A 86 -23.84 -4.17 11.00
N ASN A 87 -24.45 -4.00 12.16
CA ASN A 87 -25.89 -4.20 12.36
C ASN A 87 -26.71 -3.04 11.77
N LYS A 88 -26.33 -1.80 12.11
CA LYS A 88 -26.98 -0.60 11.59
C LYS A 88 -26.11 0.64 11.71
N ILE A 89 -26.39 1.61 10.84
CA ILE A 89 -25.87 2.98 10.94
C ILE A 89 -27.04 3.91 11.28
N VAL A 90 -26.88 4.69 12.32
CA VAL A 90 -27.85 5.71 12.75
C VAL A 90 -27.17 7.07 12.64
N ILE A 91 -27.83 8.03 11.98
CA ILE A 91 -27.46 9.44 12.05
C ILE A 91 -28.61 10.21 12.68
N SER A 92 -28.32 10.87 13.80
CA SER A 92 -29.28 11.69 14.53
C SER A 92 -28.86 13.15 14.50
N LYS A 93 -29.83 14.03 14.27
CA LYS A 93 -29.69 15.48 14.31
C LYS A 93 -30.15 15.95 15.68
N HIS A 94 -29.35 16.78 16.34
CA HIS A 94 -29.65 17.28 17.68
C HIS A 94 -29.81 18.80 17.71
N ASP A 95 -30.71 19.25 18.59
CA ASP A 95 -30.87 20.65 18.93
C ASP A 95 -29.78 21.14 19.92
N LYS A 96 -29.95 22.35 20.47
CA LYS A 96 -28.99 22.92 21.45
C LYS A 96 -29.08 22.25 22.83
N ASN A 97 -30.18 21.58 23.14
CA ASN A 97 -30.44 20.87 24.38
C ASN A 97 -30.06 19.37 24.27
N ASN A 98 -29.47 18.96 23.15
CA ASN A 98 -29.17 17.58 22.77
C ASN A 98 -30.41 16.68 22.51
N GLU A 99 -31.60 17.26 22.34
CA GLU A 99 -32.78 16.52 21.93
C GLU A 99 -32.69 16.14 20.44
N ILE A 100 -33.14 14.92 20.09
CA ILE A 100 -33.14 14.43 18.72
C ILE A 100 -34.27 15.15 17.95
N LEU A 101 -33.88 15.89 16.92
CA LEU A 101 -34.79 16.59 16.01
C LEU A 101 -35.21 15.71 14.84
N ASP A 102 -34.30 14.87 14.36
CA ASP A 102 -34.49 14.03 13.19
C ASP A 102 -33.50 12.86 13.25
N GLU A 103 -33.86 11.73 12.64
CA GLU A 103 -33.06 10.52 12.65
C GLU A 103 -33.23 9.74 11.34
N PHE A 104 -32.11 9.28 10.78
CA PHE A 104 -32.09 8.35 9.67
C PHE A 104 -31.35 7.08 10.07
N ILE A 105 -31.91 5.93 9.69
CA ILE A 105 -31.40 4.60 10.00
C ILE A 105 -31.15 3.84 8.70
N ALA A 106 -29.92 3.37 8.52
CA ALA A 106 -29.55 2.44 7.45
C ALA A 106 -29.28 1.05 8.04
N GLU A 107 -30.14 0.09 7.72
CA GLU A 107 -30.03 -1.32 8.15
C GLU A 107 -29.38 -2.21 7.08
N LYS A 108 -29.44 -1.82 5.80
CA LYS A 108 -28.76 -2.53 4.70
C LYS A 108 -27.45 -1.83 4.36
N VAL A 109 -26.36 -2.28 4.98
CA VAL A 109 -25.03 -1.68 4.81
C VAL A 109 -24.17 -2.55 3.92
N ILE A 110 -23.59 -1.97 2.86
CA ILE A 110 -22.53 -2.63 2.10
C ILE A 110 -21.24 -2.48 2.90
N GLN A 111 -20.74 -3.58 3.46
CA GLN A 111 -19.54 -3.58 4.27
C GLN A 111 -18.30 -3.76 3.40
N PRO A 112 -17.33 -2.83 3.45
CA PRO A 112 -16.06 -3.07 2.81
C PRO A 112 -15.34 -4.23 3.53
N LEU A 113 -14.74 -5.14 2.75
CA LEU A 113 -13.89 -6.23 3.28
C LEU A 113 -14.67 -7.26 4.11
N GLU A 114 -15.96 -7.44 3.83
CA GLU A 114 -16.82 -8.41 4.51
C GLU A 114 -16.20 -9.81 4.55
N GLY A 115 -16.17 -10.42 5.74
CA GLY A 115 -15.64 -11.78 5.94
C GLY A 115 -14.12 -11.90 5.99
N HIS A 116 -13.37 -10.80 5.83
CA HIS A 116 -11.91 -10.83 5.86
C HIS A 116 -11.33 -10.31 7.19
N LYS A 117 -10.31 -11.01 7.69
CA LYS A 117 -9.48 -10.60 8.82
C LYS A 117 -8.03 -10.46 8.35
N LEU A 118 -7.36 -9.39 8.79
CA LEU A 118 -5.93 -9.20 8.56
C LEU A 118 -5.13 -10.21 9.38
N SER A 119 -4.03 -10.69 8.81
CA SER A 119 -3.02 -11.41 9.58
C SER A 119 -2.43 -10.50 10.66
N GLU A 120 -2.03 -11.08 11.80
CA GLU A 120 -1.52 -10.33 12.96
C GLU A 120 -0.29 -9.48 12.59
N GLU A 121 0.60 -10.00 11.74
CA GLU A 121 1.78 -9.28 11.27
C GLU A 121 1.47 -8.06 10.40
N LEU A 122 0.24 -7.98 9.87
CA LEU A 122 -0.24 -6.89 9.03
C LEU A 122 -1.00 -5.82 9.81
N ILE A 123 -1.39 -6.05 11.06
CA ILE A 123 -2.09 -5.05 11.88
C ILE A 123 -1.19 -3.82 12.08
N LEU A 124 -1.72 -2.65 11.72
CA LEU A 124 -1.03 -1.36 11.83
C LEU A 124 -0.96 -0.89 13.28
N ASP A 125 0.16 -0.28 13.64
CA ASP A 125 0.31 0.40 14.92
C ASP A 125 -0.67 1.58 15.03
N LYS A 126 -1.53 1.55 16.06
CA LYS A 126 -2.58 2.55 16.28
C LYS A 126 -2.03 3.97 16.41
N ASP A 127 -0.93 4.15 17.14
CA ASP A 127 -0.39 5.48 17.47
C ASP A 127 0.28 6.10 16.24
N LYS A 128 0.92 5.27 15.41
CA LYS A 128 1.50 5.71 14.13
C LYS A 128 0.43 6.10 13.11
N MET A 129 -0.77 5.54 13.19
CA MET A 129 -1.85 5.78 12.24
C MET A 129 -2.77 6.95 12.61
N ILE A 130 -2.58 7.61 13.76
CA ILE A 130 -3.39 8.77 14.18
C ILE A 130 -3.38 9.88 13.11
N SER A 131 -2.27 10.06 12.39
CA SER A 131 -2.14 11.06 11.32
C SER A 131 -3.13 10.86 10.17
N LEU A 132 -3.68 9.65 9.97
CA LEU A 132 -4.75 9.37 9.00
C LEU A 132 -6.05 10.12 9.35
N LEU A 133 -6.26 10.41 10.63
CA LEU A 133 -7.46 11.11 11.13
C LEU A 133 -7.38 12.63 10.95
N ASN A 134 -6.25 13.20 10.53
CA ASN A 134 -6.11 14.62 10.25
C ASN A 134 -6.67 15.00 8.86
N GLU A 135 -6.66 16.29 8.51
CA GLU A 135 -7.13 16.80 7.22
C GLU A 135 -6.08 17.74 6.61
N ASP A 136 -4.99 17.15 6.14
CA ASP A 136 -3.97 17.77 5.31
C ASP A 136 -3.65 16.87 4.10
N ASP A 137 -2.79 17.32 3.19
CA ASP A 137 -2.43 16.55 1.99
C ASP A 137 -1.78 15.20 2.33
N LYS A 138 -1.02 15.12 3.43
CA LYS A 138 -0.43 13.86 3.91
C LYS A 138 -1.52 12.90 4.32
N SER A 139 -2.44 13.33 5.17
CA SER A 139 -3.55 12.51 5.67
C SER A 139 -4.45 12.02 4.55
N ARG A 140 -4.68 12.84 3.52
CA ARG A 140 -5.43 12.43 2.32
C ARG A 140 -4.69 11.33 1.56
N SER A 141 -3.39 11.50 1.33
CA SER A 141 -2.56 10.47 0.70
C SER A 141 -2.51 9.19 1.54
N LEU A 142 -2.39 9.30 2.87
CA LEU A 142 -2.43 8.16 3.79
C LEU A 142 -3.77 7.44 3.71
N LEU A 143 -4.90 8.15 3.77
CA LEU A 143 -6.23 7.54 3.67
C LEU A 143 -6.41 6.76 2.36
N ILE A 144 -6.05 7.37 1.23
CA ILE A 144 -6.13 6.73 -0.08
C ILE A 144 -5.22 5.48 -0.12
N ALA A 145 -3.98 5.62 0.35
CA ALA A 145 -3.04 4.50 0.39
C ALA A 145 -3.50 3.36 1.32
N THR A 146 -4.01 3.67 2.51
CA THR A 146 -4.51 2.69 3.48
C THR A 146 -5.74 1.96 2.95
N THR A 147 -6.69 2.66 2.34
CA THR A 147 -7.89 2.01 1.75
C THR A 147 -7.52 1.06 0.62
N TYR A 148 -6.57 1.43 -0.24
CA TYR A 148 -6.03 0.52 -1.26
C TYR A 148 -5.22 -0.63 -0.66
N TRP A 149 -4.38 -0.37 0.33
CA TRP A 149 -3.60 -1.42 1.00
C TRP A 149 -4.53 -2.44 1.66
N LEU A 150 -5.55 -2.00 2.40
CA LEU A 150 -6.57 -2.86 3.01
C LEU A 150 -7.25 -3.74 1.96
N LYS A 151 -7.73 -3.15 0.86
CA LYS A 151 -8.30 -3.93 -0.26
C LYS A 151 -7.31 -4.90 -0.87
N GLY A 152 -6.02 -4.56 -0.91
CA GLY A 152 -4.98 -5.39 -1.47
C GLY A 152 -4.63 -6.60 -0.59
N VAL A 153 -4.55 -6.41 0.72
CA VAL A 153 -4.21 -7.48 1.67
C VAL A 153 -5.38 -8.43 1.96
N THR A 154 -6.61 -8.01 1.70
CA THR A 154 -7.81 -8.87 1.84
C THR A 154 -8.34 -9.40 0.52
N ALA A 155 -7.70 -9.12 -0.62
CA ALA A 155 -8.18 -9.60 -1.92
C ALA A 155 -7.95 -11.10 -2.09
N ASP A 156 -8.98 -11.83 -2.54
CA ASP A 156 -8.89 -13.26 -2.81
C ASP A 156 -8.01 -13.59 -4.03
N LEU A 157 -8.07 -12.73 -5.05
CA LEU A 157 -7.32 -12.89 -6.30
C LEU A 157 -5.98 -12.16 -6.24
N ALA A 158 -4.92 -12.84 -6.66
CA ALA A 158 -3.56 -12.29 -6.63
C ALA A 158 -3.39 -11.05 -7.53
N GLY A 159 -4.11 -11.00 -8.65
CA GLY A 159 -4.14 -9.85 -9.56
C GLY A 159 -4.76 -8.62 -8.90
N ASP A 160 -5.93 -8.78 -8.29
CA ASP A 160 -6.61 -7.71 -7.55
C ASP A 160 -5.77 -7.21 -6.38
N SER A 161 -5.18 -8.14 -5.64
CA SER A 161 -4.24 -7.82 -4.55
C SER A 161 -3.09 -6.95 -5.07
N PHE A 162 -2.45 -7.35 -6.17
CA PHE A 162 -1.35 -6.59 -6.77
C PHE A 162 -1.78 -5.20 -7.25
N ASP A 163 -2.89 -5.08 -7.99
CA ASP A 163 -3.38 -3.79 -8.49
C ASP A 163 -3.63 -2.80 -7.35
N LYS A 164 -4.26 -3.26 -6.27
CA LYS A 164 -4.57 -2.41 -5.11
C LYS A 164 -3.30 -2.06 -4.32
N LEU A 165 -2.40 -3.01 -4.07
CA LEU A 165 -1.12 -2.73 -3.43
C LEU A 165 -0.26 -1.77 -4.26
N TRP A 166 -0.24 -1.91 -5.58
CA TRP A 166 0.44 -0.97 -6.47
C TRP A 166 -0.15 0.44 -6.39
N LYS A 167 -1.49 0.58 -6.36
CA LYS A 167 -2.15 1.88 -6.19
C LYS A 167 -1.87 2.53 -4.84
N SER A 168 -1.78 1.72 -3.78
CA SER A 168 -1.32 2.19 -2.47
C SER A 168 0.11 2.72 -2.54
N PHE A 169 1.02 1.95 -3.13
CA PHE A 169 2.41 2.36 -3.32
C PHE A 169 2.53 3.65 -4.14
N ASN A 170 1.81 3.74 -5.27
CA ASN A 170 1.80 4.93 -6.13
C ASN A 170 1.34 6.18 -5.41
N THR A 171 0.28 6.06 -4.62
CA THR A 171 -0.20 7.16 -3.79
C THR A 171 0.89 7.65 -2.84
N LEU A 172 1.58 6.73 -2.14
CA LEU A 172 2.62 7.07 -1.17
C LEU A 172 3.87 7.64 -1.84
N TYR A 173 4.45 6.97 -2.84
CA TYR A 173 5.69 7.48 -3.45
C TYR A 173 5.46 8.80 -4.20
N SER A 174 4.26 9.04 -4.74
CA SER A 174 3.92 10.32 -5.37
C SER A 174 3.90 11.44 -4.33
N TYR A 175 3.28 11.21 -3.16
CA TYR A 175 3.26 12.17 -2.06
C TYR A 175 4.66 12.42 -1.49
N ILE A 176 5.42 11.35 -1.21
CA ILE A 176 6.73 11.41 -0.57
C ILE A 176 7.76 12.13 -1.45
N SER A 177 7.80 11.82 -2.75
CA SER A 177 8.83 12.36 -3.65
C SER A 177 8.54 13.77 -4.13
N LYS A 178 7.25 14.16 -4.24
CA LYS A 178 6.78 15.44 -4.81
C LYS A 178 7.39 15.75 -6.19
N LYS A 179 7.75 14.72 -6.96
CA LYS A 179 8.27 14.86 -8.33
C LYS A 179 7.12 14.76 -9.34
N ASP A 180 7.28 15.42 -10.48
CA ASP A 180 6.25 15.43 -11.53
C ASP A 180 6.29 14.14 -12.37
N HIS A 181 7.49 13.67 -12.72
CA HIS A 181 7.66 12.52 -13.60
C HIS A 181 7.79 11.21 -12.82
N GLU A 182 7.07 10.19 -13.28
CA GLU A 182 7.03 8.86 -12.68
C GLU A 182 8.41 8.26 -12.42
N PHE A 183 9.32 8.39 -13.39
CA PHE A 183 10.69 7.89 -13.26
C PHE A 183 11.42 8.54 -12.09
N ASP A 184 11.30 9.86 -11.92
CA ASP A 184 11.97 10.61 -10.86
C ASP A 184 11.39 10.26 -9.48
N LYS A 185 10.08 9.99 -9.40
CA LYS A 185 9.44 9.50 -8.17
C LYS A 185 10.01 8.14 -7.75
N LEU A 186 10.15 7.21 -8.70
CA LEU A 186 10.69 5.88 -8.45
C LEU A 186 12.19 5.91 -8.10
N VAL A 187 12.95 6.82 -8.70
CA VAL A 187 14.36 7.06 -8.32
C VAL A 187 14.44 7.61 -6.90
N PHE A 188 13.58 8.57 -6.54
CA PHE A 188 13.54 9.15 -5.20
C PHE A 188 13.21 8.09 -4.14
N ILE A 189 12.11 7.33 -4.32
CA ILE A 189 11.68 6.36 -3.30
C ILE A 189 12.71 5.25 -3.11
N LYS A 190 13.42 4.85 -4.18
CA LYS A 190 14.55 3.91 -4.07
C LYS A 190 15.64 4.47 -3.15
N GLY A 191 16.05 5.73 -3.36
CA GLY A 191 17.04 6.39 -2.50
C GLY A 191 16.56 6.50 -1.05
N PHE A 192 15.31 6.89 -0.84
CA PHE A 192 14.70 6.94 0.49
C PHE A 192 14.77 5.60 1.23
N ILE A 193 14.46 4.49 0.54
CA ILE A 193 14.52 3.15 1.15
C ILE A 193 15.96 2.76 1.50
N TRP A 194 16.94 3.11 0.67
CA TRP A 194 18.35 2.80 0.94
C TRP A 194 18.89 3.61 2.12
N ASP A 195 18.61 4.92 2.13
CA ASP A 195 19.09 5.85 3.16
C ASP A 195 18.40 5.64 4.52
N LYS A 196 17.21 5.03 4.52
CA LYS A 196 16.36 4.80 5.71
C LYS A 196 15.99 3.34 5.90
N LYS A 197 16.90 2.41 5.55
CA LYS A 197 16.63 0.96 5.58
C LYS A 197 16.18 0.44 6.94
N GLU A 198 16.55 1.11 8.03
CA GLU A 198 16.10 0.81 9.39
C GLU A 198 14.59 0.95 9.59
N LEU A 199 13.91 1.75 8.75
CA LEU A 199 12.45 1.88 8.77
C LEU A 199 11.75 0.69 8.11
N PHE A 200 12.49 -0.15 7.38
CA PHE A 200 11.99 -1.26 6.57
C PHE A 200 12.58 -2.60 7.03
N SER A 201 12.79 -2.75 8.34
CA SER A 201 13.50 -3.90 8.90
C SER A 201 12.82 -5.22 8.57
N LYS A 202 11.49 -5.30 8.66
CA LYS A 202 10.73 -6.53 8.39
C LYS A 202 10.74 -6.86 6.90
N SER A 203 10.61 -5.84 6.05
CA SER A 203 10.71 -6.03 4.60
C SER A 203 12.10 -6.47 4.16
N CYS A 204 13.15 -5.95 4.80
CA CYS A 204 14.52 -6.37 4.54
C CYS A 204 14.79 -7.79 5.04
N GLU A 205 14.22 -8.18 6.19
CA GLU A 205 14.37 -9.52 6.79
C GLU A 205 13.85 -10.64 5.89
N ILE A 206 12.82 -10.38 5.06
CA ILE A 206 12.33 -11.32 4.03
C ILE A 206 13.48 -11.82 3.14
N PHE A 207 14.48 -10.97 2.88
CA PHE A 207 15.57 -11.25 1.97
C PHE A 207 16.83 -11.77 2.65
N GLU A 208 16.85 -11.96 3.98
CA GLU A 208 18.06 -12.40 4.68
C GLU A 208 18.52 -13.78 4.19
N GLU A 209 17.57 -14.68 4.01
CA GLU A 209 17.78 -16.06 3.54
C GLU A 209 17.71 -16.20 2.01
N TYR A 210 17.51 -15.11 1.26
CA TYR A 210 17.49 -15.18 -0.19
C TYR A 210 18.89 -15.47 -0.71
N THR A 211 18.99 -16.52 -1.52
CA THR A 211 20.16 -16.83 -2.35
C THR A 211 19.95 -16.30 -3.78
N LYS A 212 20.98 -16.37 -4.62
CA LYS A 212 20.84 -16.04 -6.05
C LYS A 212 19.76 -16.89 -6.73
N GLU A 213 19.65 -18.17 -6.37
CA GLU A 213 18.68 -19.10 -6.97
C GLU A 213 17.26 -18.62 -6.70
N LYS A 214 17.01 -18.14 -5.48
CA LYS A 214 15.70 -17.58 -5.11
C LYS A 214 15.38 -16.31 -5.90
N ILE A 215 16.34 -15.39 -6.00
CA ILE A 215 16.21 -14.16 -6.80
C ILE A 215 16.02 -14.49 -8.30
N ARG A 216 16.61 -15.60 -8.77
CA ARG A 216 16.58 -16.03 -10.16
C ARG A 216 15.24 -16.61 -10.62
N GLU A 217 14.35 -16.98 -9.67
CA GLU A 217 12.98 -17.47 -9.95
C GLU A 217 12.12 -16.44 -10.72
N LEU A 218 12.48 -15.15 -10.67
CA LEU A 218 11.82 -14.09 -11.40
C LEU A 218 12.03 -14.20 -12.93
N ARG A 219 11.17 -13.53 -13.70
CA ARG A 219 11.15 -13.55 -15.17
C ARG A 219 12.17 -12.57 -15.77
N TRP A 220 13.41 -12.67 -15.34
CA TRP A 220 14.54 -11.81 -15.70
C TRP A 220 14.67 -11.55 -17.19
N ARG A 221 14.64 -12.60 -18.02
CA ARG A 221 14.80 -12.47 -19.47
C ARG A 221 13.73 -11.53 -20.04
N GLU A 222 12.48 -11.72 -19.64
CA GLU A 222 11.37 -10.95 -20.17
C GLU A 222 11.40 -9.52 -19.68
N MET A 223 11.72 -9.29 -18.39
CA MET A 223 11.90 -7.94 -17.85
C MET A 223 13.01 -7.18 -18.60
N ILE A 224 14.18 -7.81 -18.79
CA ILE A 224 15.31 -7.17 -19.47
C ILE A 224 15.00 -6.91 -20.95
N LEU A 225 14.35 -7.86 -21.63
CA LEU A 225 14.01 -7.68 -23.03
C LEU A 225 12.88 -6.65 -23.24
N ASN A 226 11.98 -6.49 -22.26
CA ASN A 226 10.96 -5.45 -22.25
C ASN A 226 11.55 -4.06 -22.01
N ASP A 227 12.40 -3.92 -20.99
CA ASP A 227 12.88 -2.61 -20.54
C ASP A 227 14.04 -2.05 -21.37
N TYR A 228 14.83 -2.94 -21.97
CA TYR A 228 16.03 -2.61 -22.73
C TYR A 228 16.01 -3.29 -24.08
N GLU A 229 14.88 -3.20 -24.80
CA GLU A 229 14.59 -3.90 -26.06
C GLU A 229 15.68 -3.72 -27.13
N THR A 230 16.18 -2.48 -27.27
CA THR A 230 16.97 -2.04 -28.41
C THR A 230 18.41 -1.67 -28.04
N LYS A 231 19.29 -1.61 -29.04
CA LYS A 231 20.69 -1.17 -28.87
C LYS A 231 20.82 0.25 -28.30
N LYS A 232 19.86 1.14 -28.54
CA LYS A 232 19.87 2.51 -27.98
C LYS A 232 19.77 2.52 -26.45
N GLN A 233 19.25 1.43 -25.86
CA GLN A 233 19.06 1.28 -24.42
C GLN A 233 20.23 0.57 -23.73
N THR A 234 21.29 0.19 -24.44
CA THR A 234 22.44 -0.55 -23.88
C THR A 234 23.10 0.19 -22.72
N LYS A 235 23.30 1.51 -22.85
CA LYS A 235 23.85 2.33 -21.76
C LYS A 235 22.95 2.28 -20.53
N ALA A 236 21.63 2.38 -20.70
CA ALA A 236 20.68 2.29 -19.60
C ALA A 236 20.68 0.89 -18.94
N PHE A 237 20.86 -0.18 -19.72
CA PHE A 237 21.03 -1.53 -19.19
C PHE A 237 22.30 -1.69 -18.36
N ALA A 238 23.43 -1.18 -18.86
CA ALA A 238 24.70 -1.16 -18.12
C ALA A 238 24.55 -0.37 -16.80
N GLU A 239 23.98 0.83 -16.86
CA GLU A 239 23.74 1.66 -15.67
C GLU A 239 22.75 1.01 -14.69
N PHE A 240 21.80 0.22 -15.17
CA PHE A 240 20.91 -0.54 -14.29
C PHE A 240 21.66 -1.58 -13.46
N ILE A 241 22.59 -2.33 -14.06
CA ILE A 241 23.45 -3.30 -13.37
C ILE A 241 24.37 -2.56 -12.38
N LYS A 242 25.02 -1.50 -12.86
CA LYS A 242 25.99 -0.71 -12.08
C LYS A 242 25.39 -0.02 -10.84
N ARG A 243 24.07 0.00 -10.65
CA ARG A 243 23.43 0.64 -9.49
C ARG A 243 23.40 -0.21 -8.22
N TYR A 244 23.63 -1.52 -8.29
CA TYR A 244 23.45 -2.41 -7.14
C TYR A 244 24.76 -3.07 -6.71
N ASP A 245 25.03 -3.04 -5.41
CA ASP A 245 26.22 -3.60 -4.77
C ASP A 245 25.95 -4.94 -4.05
N ASP A 246 24.68 -5.34 -3.85
CA ASP A 246 24.34 -6.65 -3.26
C ASP A 246 24.95 -7.79 -4.09
N TYR A 247 25.78 -8.61 -3.43
CA TYR A 247 26.54 -9.64 -4.14
C TYR A 247 25.63 -10.68 -4.81
N ARG A 248 24.49 -11.03 -4.20
CA ARG A 248 23.57 -12.06 -4.71
C ARG A 248 22.86 -11.57 -5.96
N LEU A 249 22.48 -10.28 -5.97
CA LEU A 249 21.91 -9.66 -7.16
C LEU A 249 22.95 -9.58 -8.29
N ASN A 250 24.22 -9.33 -7.97
CA ASN A 250 25.30 -9.33 -8.94
C ASN A 250 25.61 -10.74 -9.48
N GLU A 251 25.49 -11.80 -8.68
CA GLU A 251 25.54 -13.17 -9.18
C GLU A 251 24.45 -13.43 -10.23
N VAL A 252 23.22 -12.95 -9.99
CA VAL A 252 22.14 -13.03 -10.98
C VAL A 252 22.43 -12.16 -12.21
N PHE A 253 22.97 -10.96 -12.04
CA PHE A 253 23.38 -10.12 -13.18
C PHE A 253 24.41 -10.81 -14.06
N LYS A 254 25.37 -11.52 -13.47
CA LYS A 254 26.34 -12.32 -14.22
C LYS A 254 25.65 -13.37 -15.10
N GLU A 255 24.64 -14.07 -14.58
CA GLU A 255 23.89 -15.09 -15.33
C GLU A 255 23.03 -14.50 -16.45
N ILE A 256 22.53 -13.27 -16.31
CA ILE A 256 21.64 -12.63 -17.28
C ILE A 256 22.36 -11.75 -18.30
N LEU A 257 23.64 -11.42 -18.09
CA LEU A 257 24.47 -10.69 -19.05
C LEU A 257 24.38 -11.22 -20.49
N PRO A 258 24.37 -12.56 -20.74
CA PRO A 258 24.23 -13.11 -22.09
C PRO A 258 23.02 -12.59 -22.87
N TYR A 259 21.95 -12.13 -22.21
CA TYR A 259 20.75 -11.61 -22.89
C TYR A 259 21.02 -10.34 -23.70
N ARG A 260 22.04 -9.57 -23.33
CA ARG A 260 22.42 -8.32 -24.01
C ARG A 260 23.92 -8.23 -24.32
N LYS A 261 24.65 -9.34 -24.23
CA LYS A 261 26.10 -9.41 -24.45
C LYS A 261 26.52 -8.75 -25.77
N LYS A 262 25.90 -9.12 -26.89
CA LYS A 262 26.22 -8.54 -28.20
C LYS A 262 26.12 -7.01 -28.21
N PHE A 263 25.06 -6.46 -27.62
CA PHE A 263 24.86 -5.01 -27.57
C PHE A 263 25.90 -4.32 -26.67
N LEU A 264 26.25 -4.93 -25.54
CA LEU A 264 27.30 -4.43 -24.65
C LEU A 264 28.68 -4.46 -25.32
N GLU A 265 29.02 -5.52 -26.05
CA GLU A 265 30.28 -5.64 -26.79
C GLU A 265 30.38 -4.59 -27.90
N GLU A 266 29.31 -4.41 -28.69
CA GLU A 266 29.27 -3.40 -29.75
C GLU A 266 29.38 -1.95 -29.25
N GLU A 267 28.97 -1.69 -28.01
CA GLU A 267 29.11 -0.36 -27.37
C GLU A 267 30.39 -0.24 -26.52
N GLY A 268 31.22 -1.28 -26.46
CA GLY A 268 32.46 -1.28 -25.66
C GLY A 268 32.25 -1.27 -24.14
N LEU A 269 31.07 -1.70 -23.65
CA LEU A 269 30.69 -1.65 -22.23
C LEU A 269 30.79 -3.01 -21.52
N TYR A 270 30.98 -4.11 -22.26
CA TYR A 270 30.90 -5.47 -21.70
C TYR A 270 31.94 -5.71 -20.59
N ASP A 271 33.21 -5.44 -20.85
CA ASP A 271 34.30 -5.73 -19.90
C ASP A 271 34.17 -4.89 -18.63
N GLU A 272 33.79 -3.61 -18.76
CA GLU A 272 33.55 -2.72 -17.62
C GLU A 272 32.43 -3.27 -16.73
N VAL A 273 31.29 -3.65 -17.32
CA VAL A 273 30.14 -4.19 -16.58
C VAL A 273 30.49 -5.51 -15.91
N LEU A 274 31.19 -6.40 -16.61
CA LEU A 274 31.61 -7.69 -16.05
C LEU A 274 32.57 -7.51 -14.87
N ASN A 275 33.56 -6.62 -14.98
CA ASN A 275 34.51 -6.34 -13.90
C ASN A 275 33.80 -5.84 -12.65
N ILE A 276 32.86 -4.90 -12.79
CA ILE A 276 32.05 -4.38 -11.67
C ILE A 276 31.23 -5.50 -11.00
N ILE A 277 30.62 -6.38 -11.80
CA ILE A 277 29.86 -7.52 -11.28
C ILE A 277 30.78 -8.44 -10.44
N GLU A 278 31.94 -8.83 -10.99
CA GLU A 278 32.87 -9.72 -10.30
C GLU A 278 33.41 -9.11 -9.01
N GLU A 279 33.74 -7.81 -9.02
CA GLU A 279 34.17 -7.06 -7.84
C GLU A 279 33.14 -7.16 -6.71
N ARG A 280 31.87 -6.88 -7.02
CA ARG A 280 30.77 -6.93 -6.04
C ARG A 280 30.49 -8.34 -5.54
N ILE A 281 30.59 -9.35 -6.41
CA ILE A 281 30.49 -10.77 -6.01
C ILE A 281 31.60 -11.11 -5.01
N GLN A 282 32.84 -10.65 -5.25
CA GLN A 282 33.97 -10.90 -4.37
C GLN A 282 33.83 -10.24 -3.00
N LEU A 283 33.23 -9.04 -2.93
CA LEU A 283 32.98 -8.33 -1.67
C LEU A 283 32.02 -9.09 -0.74
N LYS A 284 31.13 -9.93 -1.27
CA LYS A 284 30.15 -10.74 -0.50
C LYS A 284 29.30 -9.93 0.49
N GLN A 285 29.03 -8.67 0.17
CA GLN A 285 28.23 -7.79 1.00
C GLN A 285 26.74 -7.95 0.71
N LYS A 286 25.95 -8.23 1.76
CA LYS A 286 24.49 -8.25 1.68
C LYS A 286 23.94 -6.84 1.85
N HIS A 287 23.09 -6.44 0.93
CA HIS A 287 22.31 -5.20 0.96
C HIS A 287 20.83 -5.56 0.71
N ASN A 288 20.13 -6.02 1.76
CA ASN A 288 18.74 -6.48 1.64
C ASN A 288 17.80 -5.36 1.13
N GLU A 289 18.09 -4.10 1.44
CA GLU A 289 17.39 -2.93 0.93
C GLU A 289 17.47 -2.82 -0.60
N GLN A 290 18.57 -3.27 -1.19
CA GLN A 290 18.78 -3.27 -2.63
C GLN A 290 17.95 -4.37 -3.31
N ILE A 291 17.85 -5.54 -2.67
CA ILE A 291 16.95 -6.61 -3.14
C ILE A 291 15.49 -6.20 -2.99
N LEU A 292 15.12 -5.61 -1.85
CA LEU A 292 13.77 -5.08 -1.62
C LEU A 292 13.38 -4.11 -2.73
N THR A 293 14.17 -3.05 -2.93
CA THR A 293 13.92 -2.05 -3.97
C THR A 293 13.91 -2.64 -5.37
N PHE A 294 14.75 -3.64 -5.66
CA PHE A 294 14.67 -4.36 -6.92
C PHE A 294 13.28 -4.99 -7.12
N HIS A 295 12.73 -5.66 -6.09
CA HIS A 295 11.41 -6.28 -6.18
C HIS A 295 10.27 -5.25 -6.29
N ILE A 296 10.27 -4.22 -5.43
CA ILE A 296 9.12 -3.30 -5.33
C ILE A 296 9.14 -2.12 -6.30
N VAL A 297 10.33 -1.66 -6.71
CA VAL A 297 10.48 -0.55 -7.66
C VAL A 297 10.67 -1.07 -9.07
N LYS A 298 11.63 -1.97 -9.29
CA LYS A 298 11.98 -2.40 -10.64
C LYS A 298 11.05 -3.51 -11.15
N TYR A 299 10.96 -4.61 -10.42
CA TYR A 299 10.23 -5.79 -10.86
C TYR A 299 8.73 -5.58 -10.88
N ALA A 300 8.16 -5.00 -9.82
CA ALA A 300 6.73 -4.72 -9.77
C ALA A 300 6.28 -3.70 -10.83
N TYR A 301 7.11 -2.71 -11.19
CA TYR A 301 6.79 -1.81 -12.31
C TYR A 301 6.70 -2.56 -13.65
N PHE A 302 7.59 -3.54 -13.87
CA PHE A 302 7.50 -4.45 -15.01
C PHE A 302 6.20 -5.27 -14.98
N LEU A 303 5.85 -5.88 -13.84
CA LEU A 303 4.59 -6.64 -13.71
C LEU A 303 3.36 -5.77 -13.96
N ARG A 304 3.35 -4.53 -13.43
CA ARG A 304 2.28 -3.57 -13.65
C ARG A 304 2.07 -3.30 -15.13
N ASN A 305 3.15 -3.01 -15.87
CA ASN A 305 3.06 -2.77 -17.31
C ASN A 305 2.73 -4.04 -18.09
N LYS A 306 3.09 -5.21 -17.58
CA LYS A 306 2.78 -6.46 -18.25
C LYS A 306 1.30 -6.83 -18.16
N TYR A 307 0.74 -6.76 -16.96
CA TYR A 307 -0.58 -7.34 -16.65
C TYR A 307 -1.71 -6.31 -16.63
N PHE A 308 -1.43 -5.04 -16.34
CA PHE A 308 -2.48 -4.03 -16.11
C PHE A 308 -2.44 -2.88 -17.12
N HIS A 309 -1.87 -3.12 -18.31
CA HIS A 309 -2.06 -2.27 -19.48
C HIS A 309 -3.34 -2.71 -20.21
N ALA A 310 -4.25 -1.75 -20.43
CA ALA A 310 -5.61 -1.99 -20.93
C ALA A 310 -5.69 -2.69 -22.31
N GLU A 311 -4.57 -2.77 -23.04
CA GLU A 311 -4.48 -3.36 -24.38
C GLU A 311 -4.22 -4.87 -24.38
N LYS A 312 -4.03 -5.51 -23.22
CA LYS A 312 -3.76 -6.95 -23.10
C LYS A 312 -4.88 -7.67 -22.35
N LEU A 313 -5.10 -8.93 -22.71
CA LEU A 313 -5.96 -9.82 -21.92
C LEU A 313 -5.39 -9.97 -20.50
N ASP A 314 -6.27 -9.92 -19.51
CA ASP A 314 -5.91 -10.10 -18.11
C ASP A 314 -5.35 -11.52 -17.91
N SER A 315 -4.04 -11.60 -17.69
CA SER A 315 -3.35 -12.88 -17.47
C SER A 315 -3.51 -13.41 -16.03
N THR A 316 -4.46 -12.86 -15.28
CA THR A 316 -4.93 -13.47 -14.04
C THR A 316 -6.28 -14.16 -14.22
N PHE A 317 -6.92 -14.00 -15.39
CA PHE A 317 -8.14 -14.69 -15.78
C PHE A 317 -7.86 -16.14 -16.23
N TYR A 318 -7.58 -17.02 -15.27
CA TYR A 318 -7.30 -18.44 -15.52
C TYR A 318 -8.04 -19.36 -14.55
N LEU A 319 -8.45 -20.53 -15.04
CA LEU A 319 -9.13 -21.56 -14.25
C LEU A 319 -8.19 -22.40 -13.38
N ILE A 320 -6.87 -22.40 -13.68
CA ILE A 320 -5.87 -23.23 -13.01
C ILE A 320 -4.68 -22.35 -12.60
N LYS A 321 -4.14 -22.60 -11.39
CA LYS A 321 -2.95 -21.91 -10.88
C LYS A 321 -1.78 -22.05 -11.86
N ASN A 322 -1.25 -20.92 -12.31
CA ASN A 322 -0.07 -20.85 -13.17
C ASN A 322 1.13 -20.22 -12.41
N ASN A 323 2.28 -20.13 -13.07
CA ASN A 323 3.48 -19.52 -12.49
C ASN A 323 3.30 -18.01 -12.23
N GLU A 324 2.45 -17.32 -12.99
CA GLU A 324 2.18 -15.88 -12.84
C GLU A 324 1.42 -15.60 -11.54
N ILE A 325 0.44 -16.44 -11.18
CA ILE A 325 -0.28 -16.32 -9.90
C ILE A 325 0.68 -16.56 -8.72
N LYS A 326 1.60 -17.53 -8.82
CA LYS A 326 2.60 -17.78 -7.77
C LYS A 326 3.54 -16.59 -7.60
N GLU A 327 4.00 -16.02 -8.71
CA GLU A 327 4.81 -14.81 -8.75
C GLU A 327 4.09 -13.63 -8.11
N LEU A 328 2.85 -13.34 -8.52
CA LEU A 328 2.05 -12.26 -7.94
C LEU A 328 1.86 -12.44 -6.44
N LYS A 329 1.57 -13.67 -5.97
CA LYS A 329 1.48 -13.94 -4.53
C LYS A 329 2.79 -13.64 -3.79
N SER A 330 3.93 -14.02 -4.36
CA SER A 330 5.23 -13.72 -3.77
C SER A 330 5.49 -12.22 -3.70
N ILE A 331 5.18 -11.48 -4.76
CA ILE A 331 5.36 -10.03 -4.78
C ILE A 331 4.37 -9.32 -3.85
N ASN A 332 3.12 -9.79 -3.76
CA ASN A 332 2.11 -9.22 -2.89
C ASN A 332 2.49 -9.35 -1.41
N TYR A 333 3.10 -10.47 -1.01
CA TYR A 333 3.61 -10.65 0.35
C TYR A 333 4.73 -9.63 0.70
N ILE A 334 5.63 -9.38 -0.25
CA ILE A 334 6.68 -8.36 -0.08
C ILE A 334 6.04 -6.97 -0.02
N PHE A 335 5.10 -6.65 -0.92
CA PHE A 335 4.41 -5.37 -0.98
C PHE A 335 3.59 -5.08 0.26
N SER A 336 2.82 -6.05 0.78
CA SER A 336 1.96 -5.86 1.94
C SER A 336 2.78 -5.49 3.17
N THR A 337 3.90 -6.19 3.38
CA THR A 337 4.85 -5.94 4.47
C THR A 337 5.53 -4.58 4.31
N PHE A 338 6.03 -4.27 3.11
CA PHE A 338 6.68 -2.99 2.82
C PHE A 338 5.74 -1.80 2.99
N LEU A 339 4.52 -1.89 2.46
CA LEU A 339 3.55 -0.80 2.55
C LEU A 339 3.07 -0.57 3.97
N LYS A 340 2.95 -1.63 4.79
CA LYS A 340 2.71 -1.47 6.21
C LYS A 340 3.78 -0.61 6.88
N GLU A 341 5.05 -0.94 6.67
CA GLU A 341 6.18 -0.16 7.22
C GLU A 341 6.20 1.27 6.69
N LEU A 342 5.88 1.47 5.41
CA LEU A 342 5.81 2.80 4.78
C LEU A 342 4.64 3.65 5.30
N LEU A 343 3.49 3.04 5.56
CA LEU A 343 2.34 3.71 6.19
C LEU A 343 2.67 4.10 7.63
N GLU A 344 3.29 3.20 8.39
CA GLU A 344 3.65 3.44 9.78
C GLU A 344 4.77 4.47 9.96
N CYS A 345 5.68 4.60 9.00
CA CYS A 345 6.78 5.57 9.08
C CYS A 345 6.41 6.98 8.57
N ASN A 346 5.11 7.30 8.45
CA ASN A 346 4.61 8.59 7.94
C ASN A 346 5.04 9.86 8.72
N SER A 347 5.65 9.70 9.89
CA SER A 347 6.31 10.81 10.60
C SER A 347 7.68 11.17 10.03
N LYS A 348 8.23 10.34 9.14
CA LYS A 348 9.56 10.50 8.54
C LYS A 348 9.54 11.16 7.16
N TYR A 349 8.37 11.53 6.64
CA TYR A 349 8.18 12.20 5.35
C TYR A 349 7.04 13.22 5.36
#